data_AF-A0A3A4F3J4-F1
#
_entry.id   AF-A0A3A4F3J4-F1
#
_cell.length_a   1.000
_cell.length_b   1.000
_cell.length_c   1.000
_cell.angle_alpha   90.00
_cell.angle_beta   90.00
_cell.angle_gamma   90.00
#
_symmetry.space_group_name_H-M   'P 1'
#
loop_
_entity.id
_entity.type
_entity.pdbx_description
1 polymer ?
#
loop_
_entity_poly.entity_id
_entity_poly.type
_entity_poly.pdbx_seq_one_letter_code
_entity_poly.pdbx_strand_id
1 'polypeptide(L)'
;MSWVKLDDNFYEDCDDAELAPAAIALHIYGLVWTMKQNNRHGGRIQKNFVRRFAGRFPDGALEAALHELTTKSLPGADGEPTTFWVDNGDHYQILHNMEQQRTFEQIKALNAKNRVNGKGGGRPKKESQLGTQVETQMGCEGDRNPDGFPVGNPSGNPQGLAWTGKDLPPHIDHETGELLSVPSSATSESFEDIWGEPHPVTSQEHFNRFRNPNVDWEDAA
;
A
#
# COMPACT_ATOMS: atom_id res chain seq x y z
N MET A 1 -8.91 -9.08 -0.35
CA MET A 1 -8.44 -7.74 0.01
C MET A 1 -7.63 -7.86 1.29
N SER A 2 -6.37 -7.43 1.27
CA SER A 2 -5.50 -7.36 2.44
C SER A 2 -5.56 -5.95 3.03
N TRP A 3 -5.48 -5.86 4.34
CA TRP A 3 -5.43 -4.61 5.10
C TRP A 3 -4.13 -4.64 5.89
N VAL A 4 -3.45 -3.50 5.99
CA VAL A 4 -2.35 -3.34 6.93
C VAL A 4 -2.96 -3.25 8.32
N LYS A 5 -2.39 -4.00 9.26
CA LYS A 5 -2.69 -3.84 10.69
C LYS A 5 -1.56 -3.04 11.32
N LEU A 6 -1.91 -1.96 12.00
CA LEU A 6 -0.97 -1.24 12.85
C LEU A 6 -1.31 -1.59 14.29
N ASP A 7 -0.27 -1.69 15.12
CA ASP A 7 -0.46 -1.83 16.56
C ASP A 7 -0.99 -0.54 17.16
N ASP A 8 -1.56 -0.62 18.35
CA ASP A 8 -1.93 0.56 19.13
C ASP A 8 -0.69 1.37 19.50
N ASN A 9 0.46 0.71 19.71
CA ASN A 9 1.75 1.34 20.02
C ASN A 9 2.47 1.91 18.78
N PHE A 10 1.99 1.67 17.56
CA PHE A 10 2.72 2.02 16.34
C PHE A 10 3.17 3.49 16.29
N TYR A 11 2.31 4.40 16.76
CA TYR A 11 2.62 5.82 16.77
C TYR A 11 3.61 6.17 17.89
N GLU A 12 3.45 5.57 19.07
CA GLU A 12 4.36 5.74 20.20
C GLU A 12 5.76 5.25 19.84
N ASP A 13 5.87 4.09 19.20
CA ASP A 13 7.12 3.56 18.67
C ASP A 13 7.78 4.55 17.67
N CYS A 14 7.01 5.15 16.77
CA CYS A 14 7.55 6.13 15.84
C CYS A 14 8.03 7.41 16.54
N ASP A 15 7.34 7.85 17.60
CA ASP A 15 7.64 9.05 18.38
C ASP A 15 8.87 8.83 19.29
N ASP A 16 8.93 7.68 19.97
CA ASP A 16 10.05 7.26 20.83
C ASP A 16 11.36 7.11 20.04
N ALA A 17 11.27 6.67 18.78
CA ALA A 17 12.41 6.66 17.86
C ALA A 17 12.69 8.04 17.23
N GLU A 18 11.88 9.05 17.51
CA GLU A 18 11.94 10.41 16.98
C GLU A 18 11.92 10.45 15.44
N LEU A 19 11.18 9.55 14.78
CA LEU A 19 11.19 9.45 13.31
C LEU A 19 10.62 10.72 12.66
N ALA A 20 11.29 11.19 11.61
CA ALA A 20 10.75 12.28 10.80
C ALA A 20 9.42 11.86 10.13
N PRO A 21 8.48 12.79 9.88
CA PRO A 21 7.21 12.47 9.21
C PRO A 21 7.38 11.77 7.85
N ALA A 22 8.46 12.07 7.13
CA ALA A 22 8.80 11.40 5.88
C ALA A 22 9.14 9.91 6.08
N ALA A 23 9.89 9.57 7.14
CA ALA A 23 10.22 8.20 7.50
C ALA A 23 8.98 7.42 7.93
N ILE A 24 8.11 8.02 8.75
CA ILE A 24 6.83 7.41 9.17
C ILE A 24 5.96 7.10 7.94
N ALA A 25 5.79 8.08 7.05
CA ALA A 25 5.02 7.88 5.83
C ALA A 25 5.63 6.78 4.94
N LEU A 26 6.95 6.78 4.75
CA LEU A 26 7.66 5.75 3.99
C LEU A 26 7.47 4.36 4.59
N HIS A 27 7.51 4.24 5.92
CA HIS A 27 7.29 2.99 6.65
C HIS A 27 5.89 2.44 6.39
N ILE A 28 4.84 3.28 6.52
CA ILE A 28 3.46 2.89 6.22
C ILE A 28 3.32 2.45 4.75
N TYR A 29 3.93 3.17 3.81
CA TYR A 29 3.89 2.78 2.40
C TYR A 29 4.59 1.46 2.12
N GLY A 30 5.71 1.18 2.81
CA GLY A 30 6.37 -0.11 2.79
C GLY A 30 5.44 -1.24 3.25
N LEU A 31 4.77 -1.08 4.39
CA LEU A 31 3.80 -2.05 4.91
C LEU A 31 2.61 -2.27 3.95
N VAL A 32 2.08 -1.19 3.37
CA VAL A 32 1.00 -1.30 2.37
C VAL A 32 1.48 -2.05 1.13
N TRP A 33 2.70 -1.77 0.66
CA TRP A 33 3.27 -2.44 -0.50
C TRP A 33 3.45 -3.95 -0.25
N THR A 34 4.01 -4.34 0.90
CA THR A 34 4.20 -5.76 1.23
C THR A 34 2.86 -6.49 1.33
N MET A 35 1.83 -5.86 1.89
CA MET A 35 0.47 -6.42 1.96
C MET A 35 -0.21 -6.50 0.59
N LYS A 36 0.04 -5.55 -0.31
CA LYS A 36 -0.42 -5.62 -1.70
C LYS A 36 0.19 -6.82 -2.44
N GLN A 37 1.43 -7.19 -2.10
CA GLN A 37 2.10 -8.40 -2.61
C GLN A 37 1.75 -9.67 -1.83
N ASN A 38 0.67 -9.66 -1.04
CA ASN A 38 0.23 -10.77 -0.17
C ASN A 38 1.31 -11.25 0.80
N ASN A 39 2.22 -10.39 1.24
CA ASN A 39 3.34 -10.73 2.11
C ASN A 39 4.20 -11.91 1.60
N ARG A 40 4.31 -12.08 0.28
CA ARG A 40 5.02 -13.22 -0.33
C ARG A 40 6.49 -13.30 0.07
N HIS A 41 7.10 -12.16 0.40
CA HIS A 41 8.52 -12.04 0.68
C HIS A 41 8.84 -11.71 2.14
N GLY A 42 7.89 -11.85 3.07
CA GLY A 42 8.14 -11.63 4.50
C GLY A 42 8.66 -10.23 4.81
N GLY A 43 8.02 -9.20 4.26
CA GLY A 43 8.44 -7.80 4.46
C GLY A 43 9.62 -7.34 3.60
N ARG A 44 10.19 -8.17 2.71
CA ARG A 44 11.27 -7.76 1.81
C ARG A 44 10.76 -6.92 0.64
N ILE A 45 11.50 -5.86 0.35
CA ILE A 45 11.23 -4.88 -0.71
C ILE A 45 12.53 -4.64 -1.48
N GLN A 46 12.57 -4.97 -2.76
CA GLN A 46 13.74 -4.67 -3.59
C GLN A 46 13.95 -3.16 -3.71
N LYS A 47 15.21 -2.70 -3.73
CA LYS A 47 15.55 -1.26 -3.71
C LYS A 47 14.95 -0.48 -4.90
N ASN A 48 14.88 -1.11 -6.07
CA ASN A 48 14.22 -0.55 -7.26
C ASN A 48 12.72 -0.27 -7.05
N PHE A 49 12.02 -1.07 -6.23
CA PHE A 49 10.60 -0.87 -5.93
C PHE A 49 10.36 0.23 -4.89
N VAL A 50 11.28 0.42 -3.94
CA VAL A 50 11.20 1.52 -2.98
C VAL A 50 11.06 2.85 -3.71
N ARG A 51 11.93 3.11 -4.68
CA ARG A 51 11.87 4.33 -5.50
C ARG A 51 10.56 4.50 -6.26
N ARG A 52 9.90 3.39 -6.64
CA ARG A 52 8.61 3.43 -7.36
C ARG A 52 7.45 3.90 -6.49
N PHE A 53 7.33 3.43 -5.25
CA PHE A 53 6.23 3.87 -4.36
C PHE A 53 6.59 5.07 -3.50
N ALA A 54 7.88 5.39 -3.42
CA ALA A 54 8.41 6.57 -2.75
C ALA A 54 8.70 7.74 -3.70
N GLY A 55 8.41 7.63 -5.00
CA GLY A 55 8.67 8.69 -5.99
C GLY A 55 7.91 10.01 -5.78
N ARG A 56 7.05 10.08 -4.76
CA ARG A 56 6.42 11.34 -4.30
C ARG A 56 7.25 12.12 -3.30
N PHE A 57 8.26 11.50 -2.68
CA PHE A 57 9.16 12.20 -1.78
C PHE A 57 10.18 12.98 -2.63
N PRO A 58 10.54 14.21 -2.22
CA PRO A 58 11.65 14.93 -2.85
C PRO A 58 12.94 14.10 -2.83
N ASP A 59 13.80 14.26 -3.85
CA ASP A 59 14.96 13.39 -4.10
C ASP A 59 16.01 13.33 -2.95
N GLY A 60 15.95 14.21 -1.95
CA GLY A 60 16.75 14.09 -0.70
C GLY A 60 15.99 13.53 0.50
N ALA A 61 14.67 13.67 0.52
CA ALA A 61 13.83 13.24 1.63
C ALA A 61 13.70 11.70 1.68
N LEU A 62 13.76 11.04 0.53
CA LEU A 62 13.70 9.57 0.47
C LEU A 62 14.92 8.92 1.13
N GLU A 63 16.13 9.34 0.73
CA GLU A 63 17.36 8.74 1.26
C GLU A 63 17.54 9.06 2.76
N ALA A 64 17.16 10.28 3.19
CA ALA A 64 17.12 10.63 4.62
C ALA A 64 16.11 9.76 5.40
N ALA A 65 14.90 9.57 4.87
CA ALA A 65 13.89 8.70 5.47
C ALA A 65 14.34 7.24 5.54
N LEU A 66 14.98 6.72 4.48
CA LEU A 66 15.55 5.36 4.49
C LEU A 66 16.64 5.21 5.54
N HIS A 67 17.57 6.17 5.59
CA HIS A 67 18.62 6.20 6.59
C HIS A 67 18.05 6.16 8.01
N GLU A 68 17.07 7.01 8.31
CA GLU A 68 16.39 7.00 9.61
C GLU A 68 15.76 5.64 9.93
N LEU A 69 15.03 5.02 8.99
CA LEU A 69 14.40 3.72 9.21
C LEU A 69 15.40 2.58 9.41
N THR A 70 16.61 2.67 8.84
CA THR A 70 17.66 1.66 8.99
C THR A 70 18.56 1.88 10.20
N THR A 71 18.69 3.12 10.68
CA THR A 71 19.63 3.48 11.75
C THR A 71 18.94 3.62 13.09
N LYS A 72 17.71 4.14 13.14
CA LYS A 72 16.97 4.33 14.39
C LYS A 72 16.42 2.98 14.86
N SER A 73 16.58 2.72 16.15
CA SER A 73 16.17 1.49 16.80
C SER A 73 15.28 1.76 18.00
N LEU A 74 14.29 0.91 18.19
CA LEU A 74 13.45 0.85 19.37
C LEU A 74 14.08 -0.07 20.43
N PRO A 75 13.84 0.20 21.73
CA PRO A 75 14.11 -0.81 22.76
C PRO A 75 13.22 -2.03 22.51
N GLY A 76 13.82 -3.18 22.20
CA GLY A 76 13.08 -4.43 22.07
C GLY A 76 12.51 -4.91 23.40
N ALA A 77 11.51 -5.78 23.35
CA ALA A 77 10.90 -6.37 24.54
C ALA A 77 11.90 -7.20 25.38
N ASP A 78 12.97 -7.69 24.77
CA ASP A 78 14.09 -8.40 25.36
C ASP A 78 15.27 -7.48 25.75
N GLY A 79 15.12 -6.17 25.52
CA GLY A 79 16.19 -5.18 25.70
C GLY A 79 17.13 -5.05 24.51
N GLU A 80 16.96 -5.84 23.45
CA GLU A 80 17.77 -5.74 22.25
C GLU A 80 17.21 -4.67 21.29
N PRO A 81 18.04 -3.80 20.72
CA PRO A 81 17.57 -2.75 19.83
C PRO A 81 16.96 -3.35 18.54
N THR A 82 15.69 -3.06 18.29
CA THR A 82 14.99 -3.47 17.06
C THR A 82 14.91 -2.31 16.10
N THR A 83 15.54 -2.42 14.92
CA THR A 83 15.41 -1.40 13.87
C THR A 83 14.08 -1.53 13.14
N PHE A 84 13.59 -0.43 12.56
CA PHE A 84 12.38 -0.49 11.75
C PHE A 84 12.59 -1.31 10.50
N TRP A 85 13.67 -1.00 9.78
CA TRP A 85 14.08 -1.64 8.53
C TRP A 85 15.52 -2.15 8.65
N VAL A 86 15.88 -3.13 7.82
CA VAL A 86 17.26 -3.61 7.64
C VAL A 86 17.62 -3.54 6.16
N ASP A 87 18.81 -3.03 5.86
CA ASP A 87 19.39 -3.08 4.52
C ASP A 87 20.22 -4.35 4.33
N ASN A 88 19.76 -5.24 3.46
CA ASN A 88 20.44 -6.50 3.12
C ASN A 88 21.27 -6.42 1.83
N GLY A 89 21.54 -5.20 1.33
CA GLY A 89 22.30 -4.96 0.11
C GLY A 89 21.42 -4.84 -1.14
N ASP A 90 20.74 -5.91 -1.55
CA ASP A 90 19.87 -5.94 -2.74
C ASP A 90 18.41 -5.54 -2.45
N HIS A 91 17.99 -5.67 -1.19
CA HIS A 91 16.65 -5.35 -0.73
C HIS A 91 16.67 -4.76 0.68
N TYR A 92 15.60 -4.03 0.99
CA TYR A 92 15.25 -3.67 2.36
C TYR A 92 14.30 -4.71 2.94
N GLN A 93 14.39 -4.97 4.23
CA GLN A 93 13.44 -5.81 4.96
C GLN A 93 12.81 -4.99 6.09
N ILE A 94 11.48 -4.91 6.09
CA ILE A 94 10.74 -4.33 7.21
C ILE A 94 10.73 -5.36 8.35
N LEU A 95 11.08 -4.95 9.57
CA LEU A 95 10.99 -5.78 10.77
C LEU A 95 9.82 -5.34 11.65
N HIS A 96 9.76 -4.05 11.94
CA HIS A 96 8.73 -3.45 12.77
C HIS A 96 7.31 -3.68 12.19
N ASN A 97 6.37 -4.08 13.04
CA ASN A 97 4.98 -4.46 12.73
C ASN A 97 4.77 -5.59 11.70
N MET A 98 5.83 -6.26 11.23
CA MET A 98 5.67 -7.35 10.25
C MET A 98 5.07 -8.62 10.86
N GLU A 99 5.32 -8.89 12.14
CA GLU A 99 4.75 -10.03 12.86
C GLU A 99 3.23 -9.96 13.00
N GLN A 100 2.68 -8.75 13.03
CA GLN A 100 1.24 -8.50 13.12
C GLN A 100 0.54 -8.68 11.77
N GLN A 101 1.31 -8.64 10.69
CA GLN A 101 0.78 -8.87 9.36
C GLN A 101 0.49 -10.34 9.14
N ARG A 102 -0.56 -10.62 8.36
CA ARG A 102 -0.85 -11.99 7.96
C ARG A 102 0.29 -12.53 7.10
N THR A 103 0.64 -13.80 7.33
CA THR A 103 1.60 -14.50 6.48
C THR A 103 1.00 -14.78 5.10
N PHE A 104 1.85 -15.02 4.11
CA PHE A 104 1.40 -15.41 2.76
C PHE A 104 0.46 -16.62 2.77
N GLU A 105 0.75 -17.62 3.61
CA GLU A 105 -0.07 -18.81 3.74
C GLU A 105 -1.44 -18.52 4.34
N GLN A 106 -1.50 -17.67 5.37
CA GLN A 106 -2.76 -17.22 5.97
C GLN A 106 -3.59 -16.42 4.95
N ILE A 107 -2.96 -15.55 4.16
CA ILE A 107 -3.65 -14.80 3.10
C ILE A 107 -4.16 -15.75 2.01
N LYS A 108 -3.35 -16.73 1.59
CA LYS A 108 -3.73 -17.76 0.61
C LYS A 108 -4.91 -18.60 1.12
N ALA A 109 -4.88 -19.04 2.38
CA ALA A 109 -5.95 -19.81 3.00
C ALA A 109 -7.24 -18.98 3.12
N LEU A 110 -7.14 -17.71 3.51
CA LEU A 110 -8.28 -16.80 3.58
C LEU A 110 -8.90 -16.58 2.19
N ASN A 111 -8.07 -16.37 1.17
CA ASN A 111 -8.54 -16.23 -0.21
C ASN A 111 -9.21 -17.51 -0.72
N ALA A 112 -8.69 -18.69 -0.36
CA ALA A 112 -9.31 -19.97 -0.69
C ALA A 112 -10.69 -20.12 -0.02
N LYS A 113 -10.81 -19.79 1.28
CA LYS A 113 -12.09 -19.79 2.01
C LYS A 113 -13.09 -18.81 1.39
N ASN A 114 -12.66 -17.57 1.11
CA ASN A 114 -13.51 -16.55 0.50
C ASN A 114 -13.98 -16.96 -0.90
N ARG A 115 -13.16 -17.68 -1.68
CA ARG A 115 -13.55 -18.21 -2.99
C ARG A 115 -14.62 -19.29 -2.87
N VAL A 116 -14.56 -20.15 -1.85
CA VAL A 116 -15.59 -21.17 -1.61
C VAL A 116 -16.90 -20.50 -1.19
N ASN A 117 -16.85 -19.57 -0.23
CA ASN A 117 -18.02 -18.86 0.25
C ASN A 117 -18.66 -17.97 -0.84
N GLY A 118 -17.84 -17.34 -1.68
CA GLY A 118 -18.30 -16.51 -2.79
C GLY A 118 -19.00 -17.29 -3.91
N LYS A 119 -18.72 -18.59 -4.08
CA LYS A 119 -19.45 -19.45 -5.03
C LYS A 119 -20.88 -19.76 -4.59
N GLY A 120 -21.18 -19.68 -3.29
CA GLY A 120 -22.54 -19.83 -2.75
C GLY A 120 -23.34 -18.53 -2.70
N GLY A 121 -22.68 -17.38 -2.88
CA GLY A 121 -23.24 -16.05 -2.65
C GLY A 121 -23.62 -15.33 -3.94
N GLY A 122 -24.65 -15.80 -4.63
CA GLY A 122 -25.49 -14.84 -5.36
C GLY A 122 -25.91 -13.75 -4.37
N ARG A 123 -25.86 -12.47 -4.78
CA ARG A 123 -26.44 -11.36 -4.02
C ARG A 123 -27.78 -11.85 -3.46
N PRO A 124 -28.04 -11.78 -2.14
CA PRO A 124 -29.31 -12.23 -1.59
C PRO A 124 -30.40 -11.59 -2.44
N LYS A 125 -31.22 -12.41 -3.12
CA LYS A 125 -32.35 -11.87 -3.87
C LYS A 125 -33.16 -11.14 -2.82
N LYS A 126 -33.25 -9.82 -2.98
CA LYS A 126 -34.14 -8.98 -2.18
C LYS A 126 -35.53 -9.53 -2.49
N GLU A 127 -36.03 -10.43 -1.66
CA GLU A 127 -37.43 -10.84 -1.73
C GLU A 127 -38.20 -9.53 -1.64
N SER A 128 -38.87 -9.18 -2.74
CA SER A 128 -39.74 -8.01 -2.75
C SER A 128 -40.80 -8.29 -1.69
N GLN A 129 -40.71 -7.62 -0.55
CA GLN A 129 -41.80 -7.54 0.42
C GLN A 129 -42.96 -6.79 -0.24
N LEU A 130 -43.68 -7.49 -1.09
CA LEU A 130 -45.03 -7.18 -1.50
C LEU A 130 -45.92 -7.94 -0.52
N GLY A 131 -46.51 -7.21 0.43
CA GLY A 131 -47.60 -7.70 1.27
C GLY A 131 -47.22 -7.96 2.72
N THR A 132 -47.38 -6.96 3.58
CA THR A 132 -48.52 -6.87 4.51
C THR A 132 -48.26 -5.65 5.40
N GLN A 133 -48.91 -4.53 5.09
CA GLN A 133 -49.09 -3.47 6.08
C GLN A 133 -49.94 -4.07 7.21
N VAL A 134 -49.29 -4.48 8.30
CA VAL A 134 -49.99 -4.65 9.58
C VAL A 134 -50.13 -3.26 10.16
N GLU A 135 -51.31 -2.70 9.92
CA GLU A 135 -51.82 -1.50 10.55
C GLU A 135 -51.84 -1.70 12.08
N THR A 136 -50.85 -1.13 12.76
CA THR A 136 -50.89 -0.98 14.22
C THR A 136 -51.36 0.44 14.50
N GLN A 137 -52.69 0.61 14.55
CA GLN A 137 -53.31 1.75 15.21
C GLN A 137 -53.51 1.44 16.71
N MET A 138 -53.61 2.52 17.50
CA MET A 138 -53.72 2.61 18.96
C MET A 138 -52.36 2.57 19.68
N GLY A 139 -51.86 3.62 20.32
CA GLY A 139 -52.48 4.87 20.77
C GLY A 139 -51.91 5.16 22.15
N CYS A 140 -51.19 6.27 22.33
CA CYS A 140 -50.87 6.86 23.62
C CYS A 140 -50.77 8.39 23.44
N GLU A 141 -51.85 9.06 23.82
CA GLU A 141 -51.95 10.48 24.10
C GLU A 141 -51.06 10.91 25.28
N GLY A 142 -50.68 12.20 25.29
CA GLY A 142 -50.08 12.94 26.42
C GLY A 142 -48.55 13.00 26.34
N ASP A 143 -47.85 14.14 26.33
CA ASP A 143 -48.16 15.41 26.98
C ASP A 143 -47.48 16.59 26.27
N ARG A 144 -48.13 17.76 26.38
CA ARG A 144 -47.70 19.05 25.82
C ARG A 144 -46.51 19.59 26.61
N ASN A 145 -45.40 19.86 25.92
CA ASN A 145 -44.32 20.71 26.46
C ASN A 145 -44.47 22.13 25.89
N PRO A 146 -44.67 23.18 26.72
CA PRO A 146 -44.94 24.53 26.26
C PRO A 146 -43.66 25.38 26.23
N ASP A 147 -42.62 24.96 25.51
CA ASP A 147 -41.43 25.78 25.22
C ASP A 147 -40.86 25.27 23.87
N GLY A 148 -41.12 25.87 22.71
CA GLY A 148 -40.84 27.27 22.43
C GLY A 148 -39.59 27.44 21.55
N PHE A 149 -39.34 26.57 20.55
CA PHE A 149 -38.35 26.83 19.48
C PHE A 149 -38.80 26.27 18.12
N PRO A 150 -38.97 27.11 17.08
CA PRO A 150 -39.25 26.64 15.73
C PRO A 150 -37.96 26.18 15.03
N VAL A 151 -37.79 24.88 14.82
CA VAL A 151 -36.77 24.36 13.89
C VAL A 151 -37.38 24.30 12.50
N GLY A 152 -37.03 25.27 11.67
CA GLY A 152 -37.41 25.32 10.27
C GLY A 152 -36.81 24.16 9.48
N ASN A 153 -37.65 23.49 8.69
CA ASN A 153 -37.26 22.56 7.64
C ASN A 153 -36.65 23.35 6.46
N PRO A 154 -35.42 23.08 6.01
CA PRO A 154 -34.98 23.52 4.71
C PRO A 154 -35.35 22.46 3.65
N SER A 155 -36.60 22.46 3.20
CA SER A 155 -36.94 21.90 1.88
C SER A 155 -36.55 22.92 0.81
N GLY A 156 -35.25 23.06 0.59
CA GLY A 156 -34.67 23.85 -0.49
C GLY A 156 -34.09 22.92 -1.53
N ASN A 157 -34.80 22.77 -2.64
CA ASN A 157 -34.34 22.14 -3.86
C ASN A 157 -33.55 23.19 -4.67
N PRO A 158 -32.22 23.07 -4.88
CA PRO A 158 -31.55 23.82 -5.92
C PRO A 158 -31.48 22.96 -7.19
N GLN A 159 -32.47 23.12 -8.05
CA GLN A 159 -32.26 22.95 -9.49
C GLN A 159 -31.26 24.01 -9.96
N GLY A 160 -30.25 23.58 -10.73
CA GLY A 160 -29.49 24.50 -11.58
C GLY A 160 -27.99 24.57 -11.32
N LEU A 161 -27.26 23.50 -11.62
CA LEU A 161 -25.92 23.64 -12.20
C LEU A 161 -25.79 22.65 -13.36
N ALA A 162 -25.99 23.19 -14.55
CA ALA A 162 -25.70 22.55 -15.82
C ALA A 162 -24.19 22.26 -15.88
N TRP A 163 -23.83 20.98 -15.85
CA TRP A 163 -22.53 20.54 -16.32
C TRP A 163 -22.59 20.49 -17.84
N THR A 164 -22.02 21.52 -18.47
CA THR A 164 -21.81 21.55 -19.92
C THR A 164 -20.87 20.43 -20.30
N GLY A 165 -21.37 19.50 -21.11
CA GLY A 165 -20.59 18.39 -21.65
C GLY A 165 -19.40 18.87 -22.46
N LYS A 166 -18.26 18.26 -22.16
CA LYS A 166 -17.19 17.87 -23.09
C LYS A 166 -16.57 16.63 -22.44
N ASP A 167 -16.24 15.66 -23.28
CA ASP A 167 -15.71 14.32 -22.93
C ASP A 167 -16.78 13.23 -22.76
N LEU A 168 -17.62 13.08 -23.79
CA LEU A 168 -18.18 11.77 -24.15
C LEU A 168 -17.10 10.95 -24.88
N PRO A 169 -16.98 9.64 -24.61
CA PRO A 169 -16.14 8.74 -25.42
C PRO A 169 -16.74 8.56 -26.84
N PRO A 170 -15.91 8.23 -27.85
CA PRO A 170 -16.36 8.16 -29.24
C PRO A 170 -17.44 7.09 -29.44
N HIS A 171 -18.50 7.51 -30.12
CA HIS A 171 -19.57 6.72 -30.69
C HIS A 171 -18.99 5.77 -31.76
N ILE A 172 -19.28 4.48 -31.65
CA ILE A 172 -18.95 3.48 -32.68
C ILE A 172 -20.16 3.37 -33.60
N ASP A 173 -20.04 3.85 -34.82
CA ASP A 173 -21.05 3.69 -35.86
C ASP A 173 -21.03 2.26 -36.40
N HIS A 174 -22.19 1.60 -36.35
CA HIS A 174 -22.40 0.20 -36.73
C HIS A 174 -23.06 0.06 -38.12
N GLU A 175 -22.71 0.89 -39.11
CA GLU A 175 -23.38 0.87 -40.43
C GLU A 175 -22.50 0.79 -41.69
N THR A 176 -21.17 0.69 -41.60
CA THR A 176 -20.35 0.40 -42.78
C THR A 176 -19.27 -0.61 -42.43
N GLY A 177 -19.54 -1.88 -42.68
CA GLY A 177 -18.58 -2.97 -42.56
C GLY A 177 -17.50 -2.91 -43.64
N GLU A 178 -16.62 -1.90 -43.57
CA GLU A 178 -15.40 -1.83 -44.38
C GLU A 178 -14.15 -1.71 -43.48
N LEU A 179 -13.26 -2.69 -43.65
CA LEU A 179 -11.95 -2.75 -43.02
C LEU A 179 -11.02 -1.74 -43.71
N LEU A 180 -10.74 -0.62 -43.04
CA LEU A 180 -9.64 0.26 -43.45
C LEU A 180 -8.31 -0.45 -43.19
N SER A 181 -7.69 -0.87 -44.28
CA SER A 181 -6.37 -1.49 -44.34
C SER A 181 -5.29 -0.46 -44.01
N VAL A 182 -4.52 -0.71 -42.96
CA VAL A 182 -3.33 0.08 -42.63
C VAL A 182 -2.15 -0.47 -43.43
N PRO A 183 -1.37 0.37 -44.14
CA PRO A 183 -0.22 -0.10 -44.89
C PRO A 183 0.89 -0.64 -43.99
N SER A 184 1.32 -1.86 -44.34
CA SER A 184 2.45 -2.60 -43.80
C SER A 184 3.75 -2.09 -44.40
N SER A 185 4.65 -1.50 -43.59
CA SER A 185 6.08 -1.41 -43.90
C SER A 185 6.88 -0.90 -42.71
N ALA A 186 7.64 -1.80 -42.05
CA ALA A 186 8.95 -1.58 -41.40
C ALA A 186 9.28 -2.83 -40.57
N THR A 187 9.86 -3.84 -41.20
CA THR A 187 11.23 -4.34 -40.92
C THR A 187 11.43 -4.84 -39.49
N SER A 188 11.40 -6.17 -39.38
CA SER A 188 11.94 -6.98 -38.31
C SER A 188 13.44 -6.74 -38.14
N GLU A 189 13.82 -6.12 -37.03
CA GLU A 189 15.15 -6.29 -36.46
C GLU A 189 15.03 -7.20 -35.24
N SER A 190 15.92 -8.18 -35.22
CA SER A 190 16.02 -9.32 -34.31
C SER A 190 16.19 -8.88 -32.86
N PHE A 191 15.23 -9.29 -32.03
CA PHE A 191 15.20 -9.09 -30.58
C PHE A 191 15.93 -10.24 -29.85
N GLU A 192 17.16 -10.58 -30.26
CA GLU A 192 17.95 -11.65 -29.63
C GLU A 192 19.43 -11.31 -29.33
N ASP A 193 19.87 -10.05 -29.42
CA ASP A 193 21.28 -9.67 -29.16
C ASP A 193 21.55 -8.87 -27.86
N ILE A 194 20.66 -8.93 -26.85
CA ILE A 194 20.86 -8.23 -25.56
C ILE A 194 20.96 -9.20 -24.36
N TRP A 195 21.55 -10.38 -24.57
CA TRP A 195 22.03 -11.22 -23.48
C TRP A 195 23.39 -11.81 -23.84
N GLY A 196 24.41 -10.96 -23.77
CA GLY A 196 25.80 -11.40 -23.79
C GLY A 196 26.04 -12.42 -22.67
N GLU A 197 26.62 -13.55 -23.05
CA GLU A 197 26.98 -14.64 -22.14
C GLU A 197 27.88 -14.13 -20.99
N PRO A 198 27.70 -14.64 -19.76
CA PRO A 198 28.59 -14.32 -18.66
C PRO A 198 29.95 -14.98 -18.88
N HIS A 199 30.99 -14.18 -19.14
CA HIS A 199 32.37 -14.63 -19.03
C HIS A 199 32.67 -15.06 -17.58
N PRO A 200 33.30 -16.23 -17.36
CA PRO A 200 33.80 -16.58 -16.04
C PRO A 200 35.05 -15.72 -15.73
N VAL A 201 34.88 -14.73 -14.86
CA VAL A 201 36.04 -14.00 -14.29
C VAL A 201 36.61 -14.85 -13.16
N THR A 202 37.53 -15.74 -13.51
CA THR A 202 38.58 -16.19 -12.59
C THR A 202 39.54 -15.03 -12.38
N SER A 203 39.52 -14.41 -11.21
CA SER A 203 40.62 -13.56 -10.72
C SER A 203 40.60 -13.52 -9.19
N GLN A 204 41.18 -14.58 -8.65
CA GLN A 204 41.84 -14.63 -7.37
C GLN A 204 43.06 -13.69 -7.44
N GLU A 205 42.88 -12.39 -7.18
CA GLU A 205 43.92 -11.42 -6.79
C GLU A 205 43.34 -9.99 -6.74
N HIS A 206 42.92 -9.55 -5.54
CA HIS A 206 43.00 -8.15 -5.07
C HIS A 206 42.40 -7.95 -3.66
N PHE A 207 42.65 -8.90 -2.74
CA PHE A 207 42.43 -8.70 -1.31
C PHE A 207 43.78 -8.53 -0.63
N ASN A 208 44.37 -7.33 -0.73
CA ASN A 208 45.40 -6.82 0.18
C ASN A 208 45.73 -5.36 -0.15
N ARG A 209 44.82 -4.42 0.15
CA ARG A 209 45.22 -3.01 0.20
C ARG A 209 44.33 -2.10 1.05
N PHE A 210 43.93 -2.52 2.25
CA PHE A 210 43.58 -1.58 3.34
C PHE A 210 43.88 -2.25 4.68
N ARG A 211 45.17 -2.44 4.97
CA ARG A 211 45.69 -2.62 6.33
C ARG A 211 46.37 -1.30 6.67
N ASN A 212 45.76 -0.49 7.53
CA ASN A 212 46.38 0.68 8.13
C ASN A 212 46.70 0.31 9.59
N PRO A 213 47.94 -0.06 9.94
CA PRO A 213 48.37 -0.18 11.32
C PRO A 213 49.14 1.08 11.67
N ASN A 214 48.46 2.08 12.24
CA ASN A 214 49.05 3.13 13.06
C ASN A 214 47.92 4.00 13.61
N VAL A 215 47.33 3.52 14.70
CA VAL A 215 46.70 4.41 15.68
C VAL A 215 47.27 3.96 17.02
N ASP A 216 48.29 4.69 17.47
CA ASP A 216 48.82 4.65 18.82
C ASP A 216 47.71 5.03 19.80
N TRP A 217 47.46 4.18 20.79
CA TRP A 217 46.48 4.41 21.86
C TRP A 217 47.12 4.53 23.25
N GLU A 218 48.44 4.75 23.33
CA GLU A 218 49.08 5.11 24.60
C GLU A 218 49.05 6.63 24.77
N ASP A 219 47.97 7.13 25.40
CA ASP A 219 47.97 8.27 26.35
C ASP A 219 46.53 8.75 26.62
N ALA A 220 45.81 8.05 27.51
CA ALA A 220 44.77 8.64 28.34
C ALA A 220 44.39 7.72 29.51
N ALA A 221 44.73 8.19 30.71
CA ALA A 221 44.33 7.74 32.06
C ALA A 221 45.13 6.58 32.69
#